data_AF-A0A3D3K490-F1
#
_entry.id   AF-A0A3D3K490-F1
#
_cell.length_a   1.000
_cell.length_b   1.000
_cell.length_c   1.000
_cell.angle_alpha   90.00
_cell.angle_beta   90.00
_cell.angle_gamma   90.00
#
_symmetry.space_group_name_H-M   'P 1'
#
loop_
_entity.id
_entity.type
_entity.pdbx_description
1 polymer ?
#
loop_
_entity_poly.entity_id
_entity_poly.type
_entity_poly.pdbx_seq_one_letter_code
_entity_poly.pdbx_strand_id
1 'polypeptide(L)'
;MEHKHKYDAQGKQICCSPQEAKINEKADEKLVQQEGAKALPVIEEKTRERHFKGDGHFHGTRFKEELDHDHSNEHSDDDGHDHSHDENKSTLQMFLPAIISFVLLMIAIAFDNWLPQSWFTGWVRAVWYIVAYAPVGFPVIKEAFESIRKSDVFSEFLLMSIATIGAFVIGEYPEGVAVMLFYAVGEVFQTLAVTRAKANIKTLLDQRPDEVTILENNQPKTVKAETVNIGNIIQLKPGEKLGLDGELLS
;
A
#
# COMPACT_ATOMS: atom_id res chain seq x y z
N MET A 1 -19.62 33.16 1.88
CA MET A 1 -19.27 33.78 3.19
C MET A 1 -17.76 33.82 3.25
N GLU A 2 -17.15 35.00 3.22
CA GLU A 2 -15.69 35.15 3.37
C GLU A 2 -15.29 34.86 4.82
N HIS A 3 -14.41 33.88 5.02
CA HIS A 3 -13.86 33.56 6.33
C HIS A 3 -12.66 34.47 6.62
N LYS A 4 -12.79 35.40 7.57
CA LYS A 4 -11.69 36.29 8.00
C LYS A 4 -11.15 35.85 9.36
N HIS A 5 -9.88 35.49 9.39
CA HIS A 5 -9.15 35.13 10.60
C HIS A 5 -8.78 36.43 11.35
N LYS A 6 -9.05 36.49 12.66
CA LYS A 6 -8.56 37.56 13.54
C LYS A 6 -7.36 37.05 14.34
N TYR A 7 -6.38 37.93 14.53
CA TYR A 7 -5.14 37.69 15.27
C TYR A 7 -5.00 38.76 16.36
N ASP A 8 -4.35 38.42 17.47
CA ASP A 8 -3.96 39.40 18.49
C ASP A 8 -2.68 40.17 18.11
N ALA A 9 -2.29 41.16 18.92
CA ALA A 9 -1.11 42.00 18.69
C ALA A 9 0.23 41.25 18.79
N GLN A 10 0.22 39.97 19.16
CA GLN A 10 1.37 39.09 19.28
C GLN A 10 1.37 37.99 18.18
N GLY A 11 0.41 38.05 17.25
CA GLY A 11 0.32 37.16 16.09
C GLY A 11 -0.38 35.84 16.34
N LYS A 12 -1.04 35.63 17.48
CA LYS A 12 -1.76 34.39 17.78
C LYS A 12 -3.17 34.41 17.18
N GLN A 13 -3.55 33.37 16.45
CA GLN A 13 -4.88 33.24 15.86
C GLN A 13 -5.92 32.94 16.95
N ILE A 14 -6.97 33.76 17.03
CA ILE A 14 -7.99 33.72 18.10
C ILE A 14 -9.33 33.13 17.66
N CYS A 15 -9.46 32.68 16.41
CA CYS A 15 -10.69 32.10 15.88
C CYS A 15 -10.60 30.58 15.77
N CYS A 16 -10.96 29.90 16.86
CA CYS A 16 -11.28 28.49 16.92
C CYS A 16 -12.61 28.34 17.67
N SER A 17 -13.53 27.54 17.14
CA SER A 17 -14.95 27.51 17.52
C SER A 17 -15.20 27.24 19.02
N PRO A 18 -16.34 27.67 19.60
CA PRO A 18 -16.70 27.38 21.00
C PRO A 18 -16.83 25.88 21.35
N GLN A 19 -16.75 24.98 20.36
CA GLN A 19 -16.80 23.53 20.57
C GLN A 19 -15.44 22.94 21.01
N GLU A 20 -14.30 23.49 20.60
CA GLU A 20 -12.98 22.90 20.92
C GLU A 20 -12.60 23.07 22.41
N ALA A 21 -12.99 24.18 23.03
CA ALA A 21 -12.73 24.42 24.46
C ALA A 21 -13.45 23.40 25.37
N LYS A 22 -14.64 22.93 24.98
CA LYS A 22 -15.42 21.94 25.75
C LYS A 22 -14.87 20.52 25.63
N ILE A 23 -14.11 20.23 24.57
CA ILE A 23 -13.48 18.92 24.36
C ILE A 23 -12.29 18.78 25.30
N ASN A 24 -11.52 19.87 25.47
CA ASN A 24 -10.34 19.87 26.33
C ASN A 24 -10.71 19.77 27.82
N GLU A 25 -11.75 20.50 28.27
CA GLU A 25 -12.21 20.43 29.66
C GLU A 25 -12.70 19.01 30.06
N LYS A 26 -13.41 18.32 29.15
CA LYS A 26 -13.88 16.94 29.38
C LYS A 26 -12.78 15.89 29.26
N ALA A 27 -11.73 16.17 28.49
CA ALA A 27 -10.56 15.30 28.39
C ALA A 27 -9.73 15.37 29.68
N ASP A 28 -9.53 16.58 30.20
CA ASP A 28 -8.77 16.83 31.44
C ASP A 28 -9.47 16.23 32.67
N GLU A 29 -10.81 16.33 32.75
CA GLU A 29 -11.59 15.73 33.85
C GLU A 29 -11.47 14.19 33.88
N LYS A 30 -11.43 13.55 32.70
CA LYS A 30 -11.23 12.09 32.58
C LYS A 30 -9.82 11.65 32.96
N LEU A 31 -8.81 12.44 32.61
CA LEU A 31 -7.41 12.15 32.96
C LEU A 31 -7.16 12.24 34.47
N VAL A 32 -7.78 13.22 35.15
CA VAL A 32 -7.71 13.33 36.62
C VAL A 32 -8.41 12.16 37.32
N GLN A 33 -9.50 11.64 36.73
CA GLN A 33 -10.24 10.49 37.27
C GLN A 33 -9.47 9.16 37.11
N GLN A 34 -8.64 9.01 36.07
CA GLN A 34 -7.90 7.77 35.79
C GLN A 34 -6.53 7.72 36.47
N GLU A 35 -5.83 8.85 36.64
CA GLU A 35 -4.43 8.86 37.12
C GLU A 35 -4.21 9.62 38.43
N GLY A 36 -5.26 10.19 39.01
CA GLY A 36 -5.16 11.02 40.21
C GLY A 36 -4.40 12.33 39.99
N ALA A 37 -4.37 13.21 40.99
CA ALA A 37 -3.95 14.62 40.89
C ALA A 37 -2.46 14.89 40.51
N LYS A 38 -1.73 13.90 40.00
CA LYS A 38 -0.37 14.05 39.47
C LYS A 38 -0.31 14.34 37.96
N ALA A 39 -1.42 14.24 37.24
CA ALA A 39 -1.49 14.46 35.79
C ALA A 39 -1.71 15.95 35.38
N LEU A 40 -1.24 16.91 36.17
CA LEU A 40 -1.16 18.30 35.73
C LEU A 40 0.27 18.59 35.26
N PRO A 41 0.52 18.93 33.98
CA PRO A 41 1.83 19.37 33.56
C PRO A 41 2.15 20.70 34.23
N VAL A 42 3.03 20.66 35.23
CA VAL A 42 3.69 21.85 35.79
C VAL A 42 4.59 22.40 34.69
N ILE A 43 4.12 23.42 33.98
CA ILE A 43 4.98 24.23 33.11
C ILE A 43 5.79 25.15 34.03
N GLU A 44 6.95 24.67 34.49
CA GLU A 44 7.88 25.48 35.27
C GLU A 44 8.71 26.37 34.32
N GLU A 45 8.45 27.66 34.40
CA GLU A 45 9.12 28.75 33.70
C GLU A 45 10.54 28.96 34.27
N LYS A 46 11.60 28.47 33.60
CA LYS A 46 12.96 29.04 33.82
C LYS A 46 13.99 28.72 32.72
N THR A 47 14.30 29.77 31.92
CA THR A 47 15.67 30.21 31.51
C THR A 47 16.44 29.33 30.51
N ARG A 48 17.21 29.79 29.51
CA ARG A 48 17.51 31.03 28.76
C ARG A 48 18.68 30.62 27.84
N GLU A 49 18.78 31.24 26.66
CA GLU A 49 19.94 31.27 25.74
C GLU A 49 20.34 29.96 25.03
N ARG A 50 20.25 29.98 23.69
CA ARG A 50 21.42 29.80 22.82
C ARG A 50 21.10 30.15 21.36
N HIS A 51 21.78 31.22 20.93
CA HIS A 51 22.31 31.52 19.60
C HIS A 51 21.87 30.69 18.38
N PHE A 52 21.42 31.45 17.37
CA PHE A 52 21.47 31.16 15.94
C PHE A 52 22.85 30.65 15.48
N LYS A 53 22.89 29.47 14.84
CA LYS A 53 23.77 29.18 13.70
C LYS A 53 23.23 27.99 12.91
N GLY A 54 23.46 28.04 11.61
CA GLY A 54 22.81 27.22 10.59
C GLY A 54 23.15 25.74 10.59
N ASP A 55 22.62 25.11 9.53
CA ASP A 55 22.87 23.76 9.04
C ASP A 55 21.83 22.74 9.52
N GLY A 56 20.73 22.69 8.76
CA GLY A 56 19.64 21.73 8.95
C GLY A 56 19.97 20.38 8.33
N HIS A 57 20.43 19.44 9.14
CA HIS A 57 20.31 18.01 8.89
C HIS A 57 19.80 17.33 10.17
N PHE A 58 18.59 16.78 10.12
CA PHE A 58 17.97 16.05 11.23
C PHE A 58 17.87 14.56 10.87
N HIS A 59 18.66 13.72 11.54
CA HIS A 59 18.45 12.28 11.61
C HIS A 59 17.78 11.97 12.94
N GLY A 60 16.49 11.60 12.91
CA GLY A 60 15.76 11.11 14.07
C GLY A 60 16.01 9.62 14.30
N THR A 61 16.74 9.27 15.36
CA THR A 61 16.84 7.90 15.87
C THR A 61 15.63 7.57 16.74
N ARG A 62 14.94 6.48 16.40
CA ARG A 62 13.73 5.95 17.03
C ARG A 62 14.06 5.22 18.33
N PHE A 63 13.52 5.68 19.45
CA PHE A 63 13.45 4.91 20.71
C PHE A 63 12.24 3.96 20.65
N LYS A 64 12.44 2.73 21.11
CA LYS A 64 11.49 1.61 21.07
C LYS A 64 10.87 1.48 22.45
N GLU A 65 9.55 1.65 22.56
CA GLU A 65 8.79 1.42 23.78
C GLU A 65 7.86 0.22 23.53
N GLU A 66 8.01 -0.78 24.38
CA GLU A 66 7.38 -2.10 24.31
C GLU A 66 6.12 -2.03 25.18
N LEU A 67 4.94 -2.08 24.56
CA LEU A 67 3.65 -2.16 25.25
C LEU A 67 2.93 -3.42 24.78
N ASP A 68 2.79 -4.36 25.70
CA ASP A 68 1.94 -5.54 25.61
C ASP A 68 0.47 -5.10 25.54
N HIS A 69 -0.17 -5.34 24.40
CA HIS A 69 -1.61 -5.16 24.24
C HIS A 69 -2.27 -6.46 23.81
N ASP A 70 -3.02 -7.03 24.74
CA ASP A 70 -3.98 -8.11 24.53
C ASP A 70 -5.17 -7.57 23.71
N HIS A 71 -5.20 -7.90 22.41
CA HIS A 71 -6.28 -7.52 21.50
C HIS A 71 -7.06 -8.76 21.05
N SER A 72 -8.32 -8.79 21.47
CA SER A 72 -9.38 -9.62 20.93
C SER A 72 -9.54 -9.38 19.42
N ASN A 73 -9.45 -10.47 18.66
CA ASN A 73 -9.74 -10.66 17.23
C ASN A 73 -10.64 -9.58 16.58
N GLU A 74 -10.00 -8.58 15.94
CA GLU A 74 -10.54 -7.86 14.80
C GLU A 74 -9.66 -8.22 13.60
N HIS A 75 -10.24 -8.95 12.64
CA HIS A 75 -9.59 -9.23 11.36
C HIS A 75 -9.49 -7.92 10.57
N SER A 76 -8.31 -7.32 10.56
CA SER A 76 -7.96 -6.23 9.66
C SER A 76 -7.55 -6.84 8.31
N ASP A 77 -8.49 -6.89 7.37
CA ASP A 77 -8.26 -7.25 5.97
C ASP A 77 -7.49 -6.13 5.23
N ASP A 78 -6.28 -5.80 5.68
CA ASP A 78 -5.33 -4.93 4.97
C ASP A 78 -3.97 -5.64 4.83
N ASP A 79 -4.03 -6.90 4.40
CA ASP A 79 -2.85 -7.67 4.06
C ASP A 79 -2.39 -7.28 2.65
N GLY A 80 -1.72 -6.13 2.58
CA GLY A 80 -0.96 -5.67 1.42
C GLY A 80 0.25 -6.55 1.16
N HIS A 81 0.02 -7.73 0.61
CA HIS A 81 1.07 -8.66 0.21
C HIS A 81 1.84 -8.11 -1.00
N ASP A 82 3.14 -7.89 -0.80
CA ASP A 82 4.02 -7.20 -1.74
C ASP A 82 4.46 -8.19 -2.84
N HIS A 83 3.57 -8.43 -3.79
CA HIS A 83 3.92 -9.20 -4.99
C HIS A 83 4.89 -8.37 -5.83
N SER A 84 6.08 -8.91 -6.07
CA SER A 84 7.10 -8.28 -6.91
C SER A 84 6.53 -7.95 -8.28
N HIS A 85 6.28 -6.66 -8.53
CA HIS A 85 5.77 -6.16 -9.79
C HIS A 85 6.87 -6.25 -10.86
N ASP A 86 6.91 -7.35 -11.61
CA ASP A 86 7.54 -7.37 -12.92
C ASP A 86 6.71 -6.44 -13.83
N GLU A 87 7.23 -5.23 -14.10
CA GLU A 87 6.54 -4.14 -14.82
C GLU A 87 6.09 -4.46 -16.27
N ASN A 88 6.26 -5.70 -16.76
CA ASN A 88 6.03 -6.04 -18.17
C ASN A 88 5.08 -7.23 -18.41
N LYS A 89 4.36 -7.71 -17.38
CA LYS A 89 3.33 -8.72 -17.60
C LYS A 89 2.03 -8.07 -18.06
N SER A 90 1.52 -8.50 -19.22
CA SER A 90 0.20 -8.10 -19.71
C SER A 90 -0.88 -8.51 -18.69
N THR A 91 -1.96 -7.73 -18.57
CA THR A 91 -3.11 -8.05 -17.71
C THR A 91 -3.59 -9.50 -17.89
N LEU A 92 -3.57 -10.02 -19.11
CA LEU A 92 -3.97 -11.40 -19.40
C LEU A 92 -3.00 -12.45 -18.84
N GLN A 93 -1.71 -12.13 -18.73
CA GLN A 93 -0.72 -13.04 -18.16
C GLN A 93 -0.88 -13.18 -16.64
N MET A 94 -1.42 -12.16 -15.96
CA MET A 94 -1.75 -12.25 -14.53
C MET A 94 -2.93 -13.22 -14.28
N PHE A 95 -3.93 -13.22 -15.16
CA PHE A 95 -5.07 -14.15 -15.06
C PHE A 95 -4.76 -15.56 -15.57
N LEU A 96 -3.64 -15.77 -16.25
CA LEU A 96 -3.34 -17.05 -16.93
C LEU A 96 -3.37 -18.27 -15.99
N PRO A 97 -2.75 -18.26 -14.79
CA PRO A 97 -2.81 -19.40 -13.87
C PRO A 97 -4.24 -19.71 -13.41
N ALA A 98 -5.03 -18.67 -13.12
CA ALA A 98 -6.43 -18.80 -12.72
C ALA A 98 -7.30 -19.37 -13.86
N ILE A 99 -7.10 -18.92 -15.10
CA ILE A 99 -7.85 -19.43 -16.26
C ILE A 99 -7.54 -20.92 -16.49
N ILE A 100 -6.26 -21.31 -16.41
CA ILE A 100 -5.86 -22.72 -16.56
C ILE A 100 -6.52 -23.57 -15.47
N SER A 101 -6.43 -23.15 -14.21
CA SER A 101 -7.07 -23.82 -13.08
C SER A 101 -8.58 -23.92 -13.26
N PHE A 102 -9.25 -22.84 -13.69
CA PHE A 102 -10.69 -22.81 -13.92
C PHE A 102 -11.12 -23.81 -15.00
N VAL A 103 -10.40 -23.84 -16.14
CA VAL A 103 -10.71 -24.79 -17.23
C VAL A 103 -10.52 -26.23 -16.75
N LEU A 104 -9.43 -26.53 -16.04
CA LEU A 104 -9.17 -27.87 -15.51
C LEU A 104 -10.21 -28.31 -14.46
N LEU A 105 -10.63 -27.38 -13.60
CA LEU A 105 -11.69 -27.59 -12.61
C LEU A 105 -13.03 -27.87 -13.28
N MET A 106 -13.41 -27.07 -14.28
CA MET A 106 -14.66 -27.25 -15.02
C MET A 106 -14.70 -28.59 -15.75
N ILE A 107 -13.58 -29.02 -16.34
CA ILE A 107 -13.47 -30.35 -16.97
C ILE A 107 -13.64 -31.46 -15.93
N ALA A 108 -12.99 -31.33 -14.76
CA ALA A 108 -13.10 -32.32 -13.69
C ALA A 108 -14.54 -32.46 -13.17
N ILE A 109 -15.21 -31.33 -12.92
CA ILE A 109 -16.63 -31.30 -12.48
C ILE A 109 -17.55 -31.88 -13.55
N ALA A 110 -17.27 -31.62 -14.83
CA ALA A 110 -18.03 -32.18 -15.94
C ALA A 110 -17.90 -33.71 -16.02
N PHE A 111 -16.70 -34.25 -15.79
CA PHE A 111 -16.47 -35.70 -15.74
C PHE A 111 -17.07 -36.36 -14.49
N ASP A 112 -17.09 -35.66 -13.35
CA ASP A 112 -17.72 -36.17 -12.13
C ASP A 112 -19.26 -36.21 -12.22
N ASN A 113 -19.90 -35.21 -12.85
CA ASN A 113 -21.35 -35.05 -12.79
C ASN A 113 -22.11 -35.34 -14.10
N TRP A 114 -21.57 -34.93 -15.25
CA TRP A 114 -22.29 -35.00 -16.54
C TRP A 114 -21.90 -36.19 -17.40
N LEU A 115 -20.61 -36.55 -17.40
CA LEU A 115 -20.07 -37.62 -18.23
C LEU A 115 -19.25 -38.58 -17.37
N PRO A 116 -19.88 -39.35 -16.46
CA PRO A 116 -19.17 -40.26 -15.57
C PRO A 116 -18.38 -41.27 -16.39
N GLN A 117 -17.06 -41.07 -16.41
CA GLN A 117 -16.12 -41.94 -17.10
C GLN A 117 -15.67 -43.04 -16.14
N SER A 118 -15.71 -44.30 -16.58
CA SER A 118 -15.30 -45.45 -15.76
C SER A 118 -13.83 -45.39 -15.30
N TRP A 119 -12.98 -44.67 -16.04
CA TRP A 119 -11.56 -44.46 -15.73
C TRP A 119 -11.29 -43.27 -14.80
N PHE A 120 -12.26 -42.38 -14.58
CA PHE A 120 -12.13 -41.20 -13.73
C PHE A 120 -12.55 -41.51 -12.29
N THR A 121 -11.93 -42.50 -11.67
CA THR A 121 -12.28 -42.95 -10.31
C THR A 121 -11.04 -43.08 -9.42
N GLY A 122 -11.23 -42.81 -8.12
CA GLY A 122 -10.18 -42.93 -7.10
C GLY A 122 -8.98 -42.01 -7.33
N TRP A 123 -7.80 -42.59 -7.49
CA TRP A 123 -6.51 -41.88 -7.61
C TRP A 123 -6.41 -40.99 -8.84
N VAL A 124 -7.01 -41.36 -9.98
CA VAL A 124 -6.99 -40.54 -11.21
C VAL A 124 -7.72 -39.22 -10.99
N ARG A 125 -8.86 -39.27 -10.29
CA ARG A 125 -9.62 -38.08 -9.88
C ARG A 125 -8.78 -37.18 -8.99
N ALA A 126 -8.17 -37.73 -7.94
CA ALA A 126 -7.33 -36.96 -7.02
C ALA A 126 -6.14 -36.29 -7.76
N VAL A 127 -5.43 -37.02 -8.61
CA VAL A 127 -4.32 -36.47 -9.41
C VAL A 127 -4.78 -35.34 -10.33
N TRP A 128 -5.94 -35.48 -10.97
CA TRP A 128 -6.48 -34.42 -11.82
C TRP A 128 -6.76 -33.14 -11.04
N TYR A 129 -7.39 -33.25 -9.86
CA TYR A 129 -7.63 -32.09 -9.00
C TYR A 129 -6.34 -31.47 -8.44
N ILE A 130 -5.31 -32.27 -8.15
CA ILE A 130 -3.99 -31.75 -7.77
C ILE A 130 -3.38 -30.93 -8.92
N VAL A 131 -3.51 -31.41 -10.17
CA VAL A 131 -3.04 -30.69 -11.35
C VAL A 131 -3.82 -29.40 -11.57
N ALA A 132 -5.15 -29.41 -11.34
CA ALA A 132 -5.98 -28.20 -11.38
C ALA A 132 -5.59 -27.21 -10.27
N TYR A 133 -5.25 -27.71 -9.09
CA TYR A 133 -4.83 -26.92 -7.93
C TYR A 133 -3.46 -26.24 -8.11
N ALA A 134 -2.50 -26.93 -8.74
CA ALA A 134 -1.09 -26.52 -8.75
C ALA A 134 -0.84 -25.06 -9.24
N PRO A 135 -1.45 -24.56 -10.34
CA PRO A 135 -1.20 -23.21 -10.83
C PRO A 135 -1.60 -22.09 -9.85
N VAL A 136 -2.65 -22.31 -9.06
CA VAL A 136 -3.21 -21.31 -8.14
C VAL A 136 -2.75 -21.52 -6.69
N GLY A 137 -2.56 -22.77 -6.27
CA GLY A 137 -2.18 -23.11 -4.90
C GLY A 137 -0.67 -23.08 -4.63
N PHE A 138 0.17 -23.31 -5.64
CA PHE A 138 1.63 -23.26 -5.47
C PHE A 138 2.16 -21.91 -4.96
N PRO A 139 1.78 -20.74 -5.52
CA PRO A 139 2.24 -19.45 -5.00
C PRO A 139 1.80 -19.25 -3.53
N VAL A 140 0.55 -19.60 -3.20
CA VAL A 140 0.00 -19.45 -1.85
C VAL A 140 0.73 -20.33 -0.83
N ILE A 141 0.97 -21.60 -1.15
CA ILE A 141 1.71 -22.51 -0.25
C ILE A 141 3.16 -22.03 -0.06
N LYS A 142 3.77 -21.49 -1.11
CA LYS A 142 5.12 -20.93 -1.03
C LYS A 142 5.16 -19.74 -0.06
N GLU A 143 4.17 -18.84 -0.14
CA GLU A 143 4.06 -17.68 0.74
C GLU A 143 3.75 -18.10 2.18
N ALA A 144 2.87 -19.09 2.38
CA ALA A 144 2.62 -19.68 3.70
C ALA A 144 3.89 -20.21 4.36
N PHE A 145 4.74 -20.91 3.58
CA PHE A 145 6.02 -21.41 4.09
C PHE A 145 6.99 -20.27 4.45
N GLU A 146 6.98 -19.19 3.68
CA GLU A 146 7.78 -18.01 3.97
C GLU A 146 7.29 -17.26 5.23
N SER A 147 5.98 -17.13 5.43
CA SER A 147 5.38 -16.56 6.65
C SER A 147 5.80 -17.34 7.89
N ILE A 148 5.72 -18.67 7.85
CA ILE A 148 6.17 -19.54 8.96
C ILE A 148 7.65 -19.28 9.29
N ARG A 149 8.49 -19.12 8.26
CA ARG A 149 9.93 -18.85 8.46
C ARG A 149 10.18 -17.49 9.11
N LYS A 150 9.29 -16.52 8.92
CA LYS A 150 9.33 -15.18 9.54
C LYS A 150 8.68 -15.15 10.94
N SER A 151 8.31 -16.30 11.49
CA SER A 151 7.58 -16.45 12.77
C SER A 151 6.17 -15.84 12.75
N ASP A 152 5.61 -15.60 11.57
CA ASP A 152 4.22 -15.21 11.40
C ASP A 152 3.38 -16.47 11.10
N VAL A 153 2.91 -17.09 12.18
CA VAL A 153 2.20 -18.38 12.15
C VAL A 153 0.68 -18.23 12.06
N PHE A 154 0.15 -17.00 11.94
CA PHE A 154 -1.28 -16.75 11.80
C PHE A 154 -1.59 -15.92 10.54
N SER A 155 -0.82 -16.14 9.47
CA SER A 155 -1.04 -15.47 8.20
C SER A 155 -2.24 -16.04 7.43
N GLU A 156 -2.86 -15.21 6.59
CA GLU A 156 -3.92 -15.64 5.65
C GLU A 156 -3.45 -16.83 4.81
N PHE A 157 -2.23 -16.75 4.25
CA PHE A 157 -1.65 -17.82 3.43
C PHE A 157 -1.60 -19.16 4.15
N LEU A 158 -1.25 -19.16 5.44
CA LEU A 158 -1.23 -20.38 6.23
C LEU A 158 -2.64 -20.93 6.44
N LEU A 159 -3.59 -20.08 6.81
CA LEU A 159 -4.99 -20.47 7.00
C LEU A 159 -5.57 -21.06 5.71
N MET A 160 -5.37 -20.39 4.57
CA MET A 160 -5.79 -20.88 3.26
C MET A 160 -5.12 -22.20 2.87
N SER A 161 -3.82 -22.34 3.14
CA SER A 161 -3.07 -23.57 2.85
C SER A 161 -3.59 -24.75 3.69
N ILE A 162 -3.79 -24.56 5.00
CA ILE A 162 -4.31 -25.61 5.88
C ILE A 162 -5.75 -25.97 5.48
N ALA A 163 -6.59 -24.99 5.17
CA ALA A 163 -7.98 -25.22 4.76
C ALA A 163 -8.07 -26.09 3.49
N THR A 164 -7.24 -25.78 2.49
CA THR A 164 -7.24 -26.51 1.21
C THR A 164 -6.60 -27.88 1.32
N ILE A 165 -5.50 -28.02 2.07
CA ILE A 165 -4.95 -29.34 2.39
C ILE A 165 -5.98 -30.18 3.16
N GLY A 166 -6.71 -29.57 4.10
CA GLY A 166 -7.81 -30.21 4.81
C GLY A 166 -8.90 -30.71 3.87
N ALA A 167 -9.35 -29.89 2.92
CA ALA A 167 -10.32 -30.26 1.90
C ALA A 167 -9.85 -31.47 1.06
N PHE A 168 -8.56 -31.49 0.68
CA PHE A 168 -7.97 -32.62 -0.04
C PHE A 168 -7.88 -33.90 0.81
N VAL A 169 -7.64 -33.79 2.12
CA VAL A 169 -7.58 -34.93 3.04
C VAL A 169 -8.96 -35.59 3.22
N ILE A 170 -10.03 -34.79 3.26
CA ILE A 170 -11.40 -35.31 3.40
C ILE A 170 -12.03 -35.75 2.06
N GLY A 171 -11.37 -35.51 0.93
CA GLY A 171 -11.83 -35.91 -0.40
C GLY A 171 -12.68 -34.85 -1.13
N GLU A 172 -12.87 -33.69 -0.52
CA GLU A 172 -13.56 -32.52 -1.09
C GLU A 172 -12.58 -31.71 -1.96
N TYR A 173 -12.08 -32.36 -3.01
CA TYR A 173 -11.11 -31.75 -3.93
C TYR A 173 -11.66 -30.53 -4.70
N PRO A 174 -12.88 -30.57 -5.29
CA PRO A 174 -13.44 -29.43 -6.02
C PRO A 174 -13.46 -28.13 -5.19
N GLU A 175 -13.82 -28.24 -3.92
CA GLU A 175 -13.96 -27.15 -2.96
C GLU A 175 -12.58 -26.52 -2.69
N GLY A 176 -11.56 -27.35 -2.43
CA GLY A 176 -10.20 -26.87 -2.22
C GLY A 176 -9.62 -26.12 -3.42
N VAL A 177 -9.88 -26.60 -4.64
CA VAL A 177 -9.46 -25.92 -5.87
C VAL A 177 -10.23 -24.62 -6.08
N ALA A 178 -11.54 -24.62 -5.82
CA ALA A 178 -12.39 -23.45 -6.00
C ALA A 178 -11.99 -22.30 -5.07
N VAL A 179 -11.68 -22.58 -3.80
CA VAL A 179 -11.21 -21.57 -2.84
C VAL A 179 -9.94 -20.88 -3.35
N MET A 180 -8.92 -21.64 -3.78
CA MET A 180 -7.68 -21.05 -4.31
C MET A 180 -7.89 -20.31 -5.63
N LEU A 181 -8.79 -20.80 -6.47
CA LEU A 181 -9.13 -20.11 -7.70
C LEU A 181 -9.73 -18.72 -7.43
N PHE A 182 -10.68 -18.62 -6.51
CA PHE A 182 -11.31 -17.35 -6.17
C PHE A 182 -10.33 -16.37 -5.54
N TYR A 183 -9.46 -16.87 -4.66
CA TYR A 183 -8.37 -16.08 -4.12
C TYR A 183 -7.46 -15.53 -5.22
N ALA A 184 -6.96 -16.40 -6.13
CA ALA A 184 -6.07 -15.97 -7.21
C ALA A 184 -6.71 -14.92 -8.13
N VAL A 185 -8.01 -15.03 -8.39
CA VAL A 185 -8.75 -14.01 -9.16
C VAL A 185 -8.89 -12.71 -8.38
N GLY A 186 -9.20 -12.79 -7.07
CA GLY A 186 -9.29 -11.65 -6.16
C GLY A 186 -7.99 -10.86 -6.10
N GLU A 187 -6.86 -11.56 -5.95
CA GLU A 187 -5.54 -10.96 -5.89
C GLU A 187 -5.19 -10.19 -7.18
N VAL A 188 -5.52 -10.75 -8.35
CA VAL A 188 -5.33 -10.03 -9.61
C VAL A 188 -6.19 -8.77 -9.67
N PHE A 189 -7.43 -8.79 -9.16
CA PHE A 189 -8.26 -7.59 -9.09
C PHE A 189 -7.72 -6.55 -8.11
N GLN A 190 -7.24 -6.98 -6.95
CA GLN A 190 -6.56 -6.13 -5.97
C GLN A 190 -5.34 -5.45 -6.59
N THR A 191 -4.46 -6.22 -7.21
CA THR A 191 -3.28 -5.72 -7.93
C THR A 191 -3.65 -4.69 -9.00
N LEU A 192 -4.70 -4.95 -9.78
CA LEU A 192 -5.19 -4.02 -10.80
C LEU A 192 -5.76 -2.73 -10.19
N ALA A 193 -6.48 -2.83 -9.07
CA ALA A 193 -7.02 -1.67 -8.37
C ALA A 193 -5.90 -0.78 -7.82
N VAL A 194 -4.91 -1.38 -7.16
CA VAL A 194 -3.74 -0.68 -6.61
C VAL A 194 -2.92 -0.03 -7.73
N THR A 195 -2.66 -0.75 -8.82
CA THR A 195 -1.91 -0.21 -9.97
C THR A 195 -2.62 0.99 -10.59
N ARG A 196 -3.94 0.93 -10.75
CA ARG A 196 -4.74 2.05 -11.24
C ARG A 196 -4.71 3.25 -10.30
N ALA A 197 -4.81 3.02 -8.99
CA ALA A 197 -4.73 4.07 -7.98
C ALA A 197 -3.35 4.77 -8.03
N LYS A 198 -2.26 3.99 -8.04
CA LYS A 198 -0.88 4.49 -8.15
C LYS A 198 -0.67 5.28 -9.46
N ALA A 199 -1.19 4.80 -10.59
CA ALA A 199 -1.06 5.48 -11.90
C ALA A 199 -1.78 6.83 -11.93
N ASN A 200 -2.96 6.93 -11.30
CA ASN A 200 -3.70 8.20 -11.20
C ASN A 200 -2.94 9.21 -10.33
N ILE A 201 -2.40 8.76 -9.20
CA ILE A 201 -1.56 9.60 -8.32
C ILE A 201 -0.30 10.06 -9.07
N LYS A 202 0.36 9.15 -9.80
CA LYS A 202 1.53 9.50 -10.62
C LYS A 202 1.21 10.58 -11.65
N THR A 203 0.09 10.47 -12.36
CA THR A 203 -0.33 11.49 -13.35
C THR A 203 -0.59 12.88 -12.71
N LEU A 204 -1.00 12.91 -11.44
CA LEU A 204 -1.19 14.17 -10.71
C LEU A 204 0.11 14.76 -10.17
N LEU A 205 1.06 13.92 -9.76
CA LEU A 205 2.39 14.34 -9.27
C LEU A 205 3.33 14.72 -10.41
N ASP A 206 3.26 14.00 -11.54
CA ASP A 206 4.15 14.15 -12.68
C ASP A 206 3.66 15.30 -13.58
N GLN A 207 3.84 16.52 -13.08
CA GLN A 207 3.51 17.77 -13.77
C GLN A 207 4.73 18.41 -14.43
N ARG A 208 5.90 17.76 -14.35
CA ARG A 208 7.17 18.25 -14.88
C ARG A 208 7.20 18.05 -16.41
N PRO A 209 7.53 19.07 -17.21
CA PRO A 209 7.73 18.88 -18.63
C PRO A 209 9.01 18.08 -18.93
N ASP A 210 8.88 17.09 -19.82
CA ASP A 210 9.98 16.23 -20.28
C ASP A 210 10.98 16.97 -21.18
N GLU A 211 10.56 18.11 -21.73
CA GLU A 211 11.35 18.95 -22.63
C GLU A 211 11.45 20.37 -22.09
N VAL A 212 12.62 20.97 -22.29
CA VAL A 212 12.93 22.34 -21.91
C VAL A 212 13.64 23.05 -23.06
N THR A 213 13.42 24.35 -23.20
CA THR A 213 14.10 25.15 -24.22
C THR A 213 15.33 25.78 -23.61
N ILE A 214 16.52 25.41 -24.09
CA ILE A 214 17.78 26.05 -23.70
C ILE A 214 18.20 27.09 -24.75
N LEU A 215 18.90 28.13 -24.31
CA LEU A 215 19.57 29.10 -25.16
C LEU A 215 21.02 28.65 -25.41
N GLU A 216 21.26 28.12 -26.60
CA GLU A 216 22.59 27.71 -27.08
C GLU A 216 23.00 28.66 -28.22
N ASN A 217 24.13 29.37 -28.07
CA ASN A 217 24.57 30.40 -29.05
C ASN A 217 23.49 31.44 -29.40
N ASN A 218 22.72 31.88 -28.40
CA ASN A 218 21.62 32.83 -28.56
C ASN A 218 20.46 32.34 -29.44
N GLN A 219 20.39 31.03 -29.71
CA GLN A 219 19.28 30.39 -30.41
C GLN A 219 18.53 29.45 -29.46
N PRO A 220 17.19 29.52 -29.42
CA PRO A 220 16.40 28.60 -28.61
C PRO A 220 16.42 27.20 -29.23
N LYS A 221 16.70 26.20 -28.40
CA LYS A 221 16.75 24.79 -28.79
C LYS A 221 16.03 23.95 -27.75
N THR A 222 15.04 23.19 -28.20
CA THR A 222 14.29 22.26 -27.35
C THR A 222 15.10 20.98 -27.17
N VAL A 223 15.34 20.62 -25.92
CA VAL A 223 16.08 19.42 -25.51
C VAL A 223 15.35 18.71 -24.39
N LYS A 224 15.60 17.41 -24.22
CA LYS A 224 15.06 16.66 -23.09
C LYS A 224 15.61 17.23 -21.78
N ALA A 225 14.76 17.38 -20.76
CA ALA A 225 15.14 17.89 -19.45
C ALA A 225 16.30 17.09 -18.81
N GLU A 226 16.38 15.79 -19.10
CA GLU A 226 17.45 14.88 -18.65
C GLU A 226 18.83 15.19 -19.25
N THR A 227 18.88 15.87 -20.40
CA THR A 227 20.11 16.13 -21.16
C THR A 227 20.70 17.52 -20.92
N VAL A 228 20.04 18.34 -20.10
CA VAL A 228 20.48 19.71 -19.79
C VAL A 228 21.59 19.69 -18.75
N ASN A 229 22.67 20.42 -19.03
CA ASN A 229 23.80 20.54 -18.12
C ASN A 229 23.62 21.74 -17.17
N ILE A 230 24.19 21.64 -15.97
CA ILE A 230 24.24 22.73 -14.99
C ILE A 230 24.96 23.94 -15.63
N GLY A 231 24.34 25.12 -15.54
CA GLY A 231 24.86 26.36 -16.12
C GLY A 231 24.29 26.69 -17.51
N ASN A 232 23.47 25.83 -18.12
CA ASN A 232 22.71 26.20 -19.31
C ASN A 232 21.59 27.19 -18.96
N ILE A 233 21.36 28.17 -19.85
CA ILE A 233 20.29 29.15 -19.70
C ILE A 233 19.03 28.57 -20.31
N ILE A 234 17.98 28.43 -19.50
CA ILE A 234 16.67 27.95 -19.95
C ILE A 234 15.82 29.16 -20.31
N GLN A 235 15.20 29.13 -21.48
CA GLN A 235 14.20 30.11 -21.88
C GLN A 235 12.80 29.56 -21.55
N LEU A 236 12.05 30.31 -20.74
CA LEU A 236 10.66 30.00 -20.40
C LEU A 236 9.74 31.05 -21.03
N LYS A 237 8.78 30.63 -21.85
CA LYS A 237 7.74 31.53 -22.39
C LYS A 237 6.57 31.65 -21.41
N PRO A 238 5.80 32.76 -21.47
CA PRO A 238 4.61 32.90 -20.65
C PRO A 238 3.64 31.71 -20.83
N GLY A 239 3.28 31.07 -19.72
CA GLY A 239 2.40 29.90 -19.71
C GLY A 239 3.11 28.54 -19.83
N GLU A 240 4.42 28.49 -20.06
CA GLU A 240 5.21 27.26 -19.98
C GLU A 240 5.50 26.89 -18.52
N LYS A 241 5.56 25.57 -18.25
CA LYS A 241 5.93 25.06 -16.93
C LYS A 241 7.45 24.98 -16.80
N LEU A 242 7.95 25.29 -15.61
CA LEU A 242 9.38 25.18 -15.32
C LEU A 242 9.76 23.70 -15.19
N GLY A 243 10.65 23.23 -16.08
CA GLY A 243 11.06 21.81 -16.14
C GLY A 243 12.30 21.46 -15.33
N LEU A 244 13.04 22.44 -14.81
CA LEU A 244 14.29 22.23 -14.06
C LEU A 244 14.42 23.35 -13.01
N ASP A 245 15.00 23.02 -11.86
CA ASP A 245 15.36 24.03 -10.86
C ASP A 245 16.51 24.91 -11.36
N GLY A 246 16.50 26.19 -11.01
CA GLY A 246 17.53 27.13 -11.43
C GLY A 246 17.39 28.50 -10.77
N GLU A 247 18.33 29.39 -11.09
CA GLU A 247 18.31 30.78 -10.63
C GLU A 247 17.75 31.70 -11.74
N LEU A 248 16.91 32.67 -11.36
CA LEU A 248 16.36 33.64 -12.29
C LEU A 248 17.45 34.63 -12.73
N LEU A 249 17.79 34.64 -14.01
CA LEU A 249 18.78 35.57 -14.57
C LEU A 249 18.16 36.88 -15.08
N SER A 250 16.98 36.81 -15.70
CA SER A 250 16.27 37.95 -16.29
C SER A 250 14.78 37.69 -16.46
#